data_AF-A0A1X4G405-F1
#
_entry.id   AF-A0A1X4G405-F1
#
_cell.length_a   1.000
_cell.length_b   1.000
_cell.length_c   1.000
_cell.angle_alpha   90.00
_cell.angle_beta   90.00
_cell.angle_gamma   90.00
#
_symmetry.space_group_name_H-M   'P 1'
#
loop_
_entity.id
_entity.type
_entity.pdbx_description
1 polymer ?
#
loop_
_entity_poly.entity_id
_entity_poly.type
_entity_poly.pdbx_seq_one_letter_code
_entity_poly.pdbx_strand_id
1 'polypeptide(L)'
;MSWKSYNLDREAQKLVLIYRDKQGVIGQSHKMRSTVAYGLERFWGEQLRLLGKNDDEKEKGKYWQATWKAFIKVMKTAGIQLPQEEVDTANNTRAVQDYASRLWSLSIEDQRICLAVLTQFCDSLVWWTQRYKNRGDSDGE
;
A
#
# COMPACT_ATOMS: atom_id res chain seq x y z
N MET A 1 20.56 1.65 22.23
CA MET A 1 19.81 2.25 21.09
C MET A 1 18.47 1.55 21.01
N SER A 2 17.39 2.17 21.46
CA SER A 2 16.05 1.60 21.31
C SER A 2 15.72 1.49 19.82
N TRP A 3 15.49 0.28 19.33
CA TRP A 3 15.12 -0.02 17.95
C TRP A 3 13.92 0.86 17.52
N LYS A 4 14.16 1.86 16.67
CA LYS A 4 13.08 2.66 16.06
C LYS A 4 12.60 1.92 14.82
N SER A 5 11.58 1.09 14.98
CA SER A 5 10.93 0.32 13.90
C SER A 5 10.22 1.23 12.90
N TYR A 6 10.95 1.96 12.06
CA TYR A 6 10.51 2.81 10.92
C TYR A 6 9.22 3.65 11.09
N ASN A 7 8.73 3.84 12.33
CA ASN A 7 7.40 4.29 12.70
C ASN A 7 6.24 3.67 11.88
N LEU A 8 6.38 2.40 11.44
CA LEU A 8 5.36 1.72 10.60
C LEU A 8 3.98 1.76 11.25
N ASP A 9 3.93 1.48 12.55
CA ASP A 9 2.69 1.44 13.31
C ASP A 9 1.99 2.81 13.34
N ARG A 10 2.75 3.89 13.55
CA ARG A 10 2.23 5.27 13.58
C ARG A 10 1.72 5.70 12.21
N GLU A 11 2.45 5.39 11.14
CA GLU A 11 2.00 5.68 9.77
C GLU A 11 0.75 4.87 9.40
N ALA A 12 0.69 3.60 9.83
CA ALA A 12 -0.47 2.75 9.62
C ALA A 12 -1.71 3.31 10.34
N GLN A 13 -1.58 3.66 11.62
CA GLN A 13 -2.63 4.29 12.40
C GLN A 13 -3.17 5.55 11.71
N LYS A 14 -2.25 6.43 11.28
CA LYS A 14 -2.58 7.68 10.60
C LYS A 14 -3.36 7.42 9.31
N LEU A 15 -2.89 6.49 8.47
CA LEU A 15 -3.57 6.13 7.24
C LEU A 15 -4.97 5.58 7.50
N VAL A 16 -5.12 4.63 8.44
CA VAL A 16 -6.44 4.08 8.77
C VAL A 16 -7.38 5.18 9.25
N LEU A 17 -6.93 6.12 10.09
CA LEU A 17 -7.77 7.24 10.55
C LEU A 17 -8.21 8.17 9.41
N ILE A 18 -7.35 8.44 8.42
CA ILE A 18 -7.70 9.28 7.26
C ILE A 18 -8.84 8.65 6.42
N TYR A 19 -8.87 7.31 6.34
CA TYR A 19 -9.82 6.58 5.50
C TYR A 19 -10.95 5.91 6.28
N ARG A 20 -10.94 5.98 7.62
CA ARG A 20 -11.88 5.30 8.53
C ARG A 20 -13.34 5.55 8.18
N ASP A 21 -13.68 6.82 7.96
CA ASP A 21 -15.07 7.23 7.79
C ASP A 21 -15.58 7.03 6.35
N LYS A 22 -14.76 6.43 5.47
CA LYS A 22 -15.14 6.05 4.11
C LYS A 22 -15.56 4.59 4.08
N GLN A 23 -16.80 4.34 3.69
CA GLN A 23 -17.42 3.03 3.76
C GLN A 23 -16.59 1.94 3.07
N GLY A 24 -16.25 0.89 3.82
CA GLY A 24 -15.54 -0.29 3.29
C GLY A 24 -14.09 -0.03 2.82
N VAL A 25 -13.53 1.16 3.01
CA VAL A 25 -12.18 1.48 2.51
C VAL A 25 -11.09 0.86 3.37
N ILE A 26 -11.15 1.04 4.69
CA ILE A 26 -10.13 0.49 5.60
C ILE A 26 -10.11 -1.05 5.61
N GLY A 27 -11.22 -1.71 5.22
CA GLY A 27 -11.28 -3.16 5.03
C GLY A 27 -10.29 -3.69 3.99
N GLN A 28 -9.86 -2.83 3.04
CA GLN A 28 -8.83 -3.19 2.06
C GLN A 28 -7.48 -3.54 2.69
N SER A 29 -7.22 -3.19 3.94
CA SER A 29 -5.99 -3.60 4.65
C SER A 29 -5.79 -5.13 4.65
N HIS A 30 -6.88 -5.91 4.73
CA HIS A 30 -6.80 -7.37 4.64
C HIS A 30 -6.35 -7.83 3.26
N LYS A 31 -6.90 -7.21 2.20
CA LYS A 31 -6.52 -7.46 0.83
C LYS A 31 -5.08 -7.01 0.53
N MET A 32 -4.67 -5.87 1.07
CA MET A 32 -3.28 -5.42 1.01
C MET A 32 -2.36 -6.49 1.57
N ARG A 33 -2.66 -6.99 2.77
CA ARG A 33 -1.85 -8.01 3.45
C ARG A 33 -1.72 -9.31 2.66
N SER A 34 -2.78 -9.79 2.03
CA SER A 34 -2.72 -10.98 1.17
C SER A 34 -2.00 -10.69 -0.15
N THR A 35 -2.12 -9.48 -0.68
CA THR A 35 -1.51 -9.09 -1.95
C THR A 35 0.01 -8.99 -1.88
N VAL A 36 0.59 -8.61 -0.73
CA VAL A 36 2.06 -8.51 -0.56
C VAL A 36 2.79 -9.80 -0.95
N ALA A 37 2.19 -10.96 -0.71
CA ALA A 37 2.78 -12.26 -1.05
C ALA A 37 3.01 -12.46 -2.57
N TYR A 38 2.29 -11.72 -3.41
CA TYR A 38 2.42 -11.77 -4.87
C TYR A 38 3.44 -10.76 -5.44
N GLY A 39 4.14 -10.02 -4.57
CA GLY A 39 5.22 -9.13 -4.98
C GLY A 39 4.83 -7.64 -5.07
N LEU A 40 5.86 -6.81 -5.23
CA LEU A 40 5.75 -5.34 -5.21
C LEU A 40 4.93 -4.81 -6.38
N GLU A 41 5.11 -5.35 -7.59
CA GLU A 41 4.33 -4.93 -8.76
C GLU A 41 2.84 -5.20 -8.54
N ARG A 42 2.48 -6.40 -8.06
CA ARG A 42 1.07 -6.76 -7.84
C ARG A 42 0.42 -5.87 -6.79
N PHE A 43 1.15 -5.56 -5.71
CA PHE A 43 0.72 -4.64 -4.68
C PHE A 43 0.50 -3.23 -5.22
N TRP A 44 1.50 -2.69 -5.92
CA TRP A 44 1.42 -1.37 -6.54
C TRP A 44 0.29 -1.29 -7.56
N GLY A 45 0.15 -2.26 -8.46
CA GLY A 45 -0.82 -2.25 -9.56
C GLY A 45 -2.28 -2.34 -9.12
N GLU A 46 -2.56 -2.84 -7.92
CA GLU A 46 -3.94 -2.94 -7.41
C GLU A 46 -4.60 -1.56 -7.24
N GLN A 47 -3.81 -0.52 -6.93
CA GLN A 47 -4.31 0.85 -6.87
C GLN A 47 -4.85 1.31 -8.23
N LEU A 48 -4.16 0.94 -9.33
CA LEU A 48 -4.51 1.34 -10.69
C LEU A 48 -5.84 0.73 -11.11
N ARG A 49 -6.02 -0.56 -10.79
CA ARG A 49 -7.26 -1.30 -11.04
C ARG A 49 -8.45 -0.67 -10.33
N LEU A 50 -8.26 -0.17 -9.10
CA LEU A 50 -9.32 0.44 -8.30
C LEU A 50 -9.63 1.88 -8.72
N LEU A 51 -8.61 2.65 -9.11
CA LEU A 51 -8.79 4.04 -9.58
C LEU A 51 -9.57 4.14 -10.90
N GLY A 52 -9.54 3.10 -11.74
CA GLY A 52 -10.29 3.04 -13.00
C GLY A 52 -11.77 2.65 -12.88
N LYS A 53 -12.31 2.49 -11.66
CA LYS A 53 -13.68 2.02 -11.41
C LYS A 53 -14.63 3.16 -10.98
N ASN A 54 -15.79 2.82 -10.41
CA ASN A 54 -16.75 3.76 -9.82
C ASN A 54 -16.19 4.47 -8.57
N ASP A 55 -16.89 5.49 -8.09
CA ASP A 55 -16.37 6.41 -7.07
C ASP A 55 -16.07 5.73 -5.72
N ASP A 56 -16.87 4.74 -5.31
CA ASP A 56 -16.61 3.96 -4.09
C ASP A 56 -15.29 3.17 -4.17
N GLU A 57 -15.02 2.55 -5.32
CA GLU A 57 -13.77 1.82 -5.56
C GLU A 57 -12.57 2.77 -5.73
N LYS A 58 -12.79 3.99 -6.24
CA LYS A 58 -11.72 5.01 -6.30
C LYS A 58 -11.23 5.38 -4.91
N GLU A 59 -12.11 5.47 -3.90
CA GLU A 59 -11.68 5.75 -2.52
C GLU A 59 -10.82 4.62 -1.95
N LYS A 60 -11.14 3.36 -2.29
CA LYS A 60 -10.27 2.22 -2.01
C LYS A 60 -8.93 2.36 -2.74
N GLY A 61 -8.93 2.70 -4.02
CA GLY A 61 -7.72 2.93 -4.82
C GLY A 61 -6.82 4.03 -4.24
N LYS A 62 -7.41 5.13 -3.76
CA LYS A 62 -6.69 6.21 -3.06
C LYS A 62 -6.02 5.70 -1.78
N TYR A 63 -6.65 4.79 -1.04
CA TYR A 63 -6.06 4.20 0.16
C TYR A 63 -4.85 3.30 -0.17
N TRP A 64 -4.94 2.50 -1.23
CA TRP A 64 -3.80 1.74 -1.77
C TRP A 64 -2.65 2.65 -2.21
N GLN A 65 -2.96 3.72 -2.94
CA GLN A 65 -1.97 4.71 -3.37
C GLN A 65 -1.30 5.41 -2.18
N ALA A 66 -2.08 5.84 -1.19
CA ALA A 66 -1.54 6.49 0.01
C ALA A 66 -0.63 5.56 0.81
N THR A 67 -1.02 4.28 0.92
CA THR A 67 -0.21 3.24 1.55
C THR A 67 1.12 3.03 0.80
N TRP A 68 1.07 2.92 -0.52
CA TRP A 68 2.28 2.79 -1.34
C TRP A 68 3.21 4.01 -1.20
N LYS A 69 2.67 5.23 -1.24
CA LYS A 69 3.43 6.47 -1.02
C LYS A 69 4.08 6.53 0.36
N ALA A 70 3.40 6.06 1.40
CA ALA A 70 3.96 5.97 2.75
C ALA A 70 5.09 4.94 2.81
N PHE A 71 4.90 3.78 2.17
CA PHE A 71 5.91 2.74 2.06
C PHE A 71 7.19 3.22 1.35
N ILE A 72 7.07 3.94 0.23
CA ILE A 72 8.23 4.54 -0.47
C ILE A 72 9.03 5.44 0.48
N LYS A 73 8.35 6.28 1.28
CA LYS A 73 9.02 7.16 2.26
C LYS A 73 9.77 6.37 3.33
N VAL A 74 9.19 5.26 3.81
CA VAL A 74 9.86 4.36 4.75
C VAL A 74 11.10 3.74 4.11
N MET A 75 10.97 3.18 2.90
CA MET A 75 12.09 2.53 2.22
C MET A 75 13.23 3.49 1.92
N LYS A 76 12.92 4.76 1.62
CA LYS A 76 13.91 5.82 1.47
C LYS A 76 14.76 6.01 2.74
N THR A 77 14.18 5.87 3.94
CA THR A 77 14.96 5.93 5.19
C THR A 77 15.86 4.72 5.41
N ALA A 78 15.55 3.59 4.77
CA ALA A 78 16.36 2.39 4.73
C ALA A 78 17.42 2.40 3.60
N GLY A 79 17.51 3.49 2.83
CA GLY A 79 18.44 3.61 1.70
C GLY A 79 17.94 2.98 0.38
N ILE A 80 16.73 2.42 0.37
CA ILE A 80 16.16 1.77 -0.82
C ILE A 80 15.28 2.76 -1.58
N GLN A 81 15.63 3.03 -2.83
CA GLN A 81 14.86 3.92 -3.71
C GLN A 81 13.85 3.13 -4.53
N LEU A 82 12.57 3.36 -4.25
CA LEU A 82 11.47 2.85 -5.05
C LEU A 82 10.97 3.92 -6.02
N PRO A 83 10.43 3.52 -7.19
CA PRO A 83 9.76 4.44 -8.11
C PRO A 83 8.68 5.26 -7.38
N GLN A 84 8.61 6.57 -7.65
CA GLN A 84 7.73 7.49 -6.91
C GLN A 84 6.71 8.22 -7.80
N GLU A 85 6.84 8.07 -9.11
CA GLU A 85 6.00 8.79 -10.08
C GLU A 85 4.56 8.27 -10.01
N GLU A 86 3.60 9.18 -10.11
CA GLU A 86 2.22 8.80 -10.33
C GLU A 86 2.05 8.40 -11.79
N VAL A 87 1.51 7.20 -12.02
CA VAL A 87 1.25 6.69 -13.36
C VAL A 87 -0.24 6.85 -13.64
N ASP A 88 -0.58 7.72 -14.59
CA ASP A 88 -1.94 7.77 -15.14
C ASP A 88 -2.14 6.63 -16.14
N THR A 89 -3.03 5.70 -15.78
CA THR A 89 -3.34 4.52 -16.59
C THR A 89 -4.30 4.75 -17.72
N ALA A 90 -4.94 5.93 -17.81
CA ALA A 90 -5.97 6.16 -18.81
C ALA A 90 -5.44 5.96 -20.24
N ASN A 91 -4.14 6.19 -20.52
CA ASN A 91 -3.56 6.02 -21.86
C ASN A 91 -2.05 5.70 -21.90
N ASN A 92 -1.41 5.27 -20.82
CA ASN A 92 0.06 5.17 -20.78
C ASN A 92 0.60 3.78 -20.40
N THR A 93 0.34 2.78 -21.25
CA THR A 93 0.90 1.42 -21.12
C THR A 93 2.42 1.42 -20.95
N ARG A 94 3.12 2.32 -21.64
CA ARG A 94 4.58 2.42 -21.56
C ARG A 94 5.06 2.85 -20.18
N ALA A 95 4.36 3.80 -19.54
CA ALA A 95 4.70 4.21 -18.17
C ALA A 95 4.44 3.09 -17.15
N VAL A 96 3.38 2.30 -17.32
CA VAL A 96 3.11 1.13 -16.47
C VAL A 96 4.24 0.10 -16.61
N GLN A 97 4.64 -0.21 -17.84
CA GLN A 97 5.74 -1.15 -18.12
C GLN A 97 7.07 -0.66 -17.55
N ASP A 98 7.40 0.61 -17.73
CA ASP A 98 8.63 1.21 -17.18
C ASP A 98 8.65 1.13 -15.65
N TYR A 99 7.54 1.51 -14.99
CA TYR A 99 7.42 1.44 -13.54
C TYR A 99 7.60 0.01 -13.03
N ALA A 100 6.93 -0.96 -13.67
CA ALA A 100 7.08 -2.38 -13.34
C ALA A 100 8.54 -2.83 -13.52
N SER A 101 9.17 -2.55 -14.67
CA SER A 101 10.56 -2.91 -14.93
C SER A 101 11.52 -2.39 -13.86
N ARG A 102 11.29 -1.17 -13.34
CA ARG A 102 12.09 -0.63 -12.23
C ARG A 102 11.92 -1.42 -10.94
N LEU A 103 10.70 -1.87 -10.61
CA LEU A 103 10.48 -2.76 -9.47
C LEU A 103 11.18 -4.12 -9.63
N TRP A 104 11.17 -4.69 -10.84
CA TRP A 104 11.84 -5.96 -11.15
C TRP A 104 13.38 -5.83 -11.14
N SER A 105 13.91 -4.64 -11.41
CA SER A 105 15.35 -4.37 -11.43
C SER A 105 16.00 -4.23 -10.04
N LEU A 106 15.21 -4.24 -8.96
CA LEU A 106 15.73 -4.21 -7.58
C LEU A 106 16.63 -5.41 -7.31
N SER A 107 17.65 -5.23 -6.48
CA SER A 107 18.49 -6.35 -6.04
C SER A 107 17.65 -7.37 -5.25
N ILE A 108 18.06 -8.64 -5.24
CA ILE A 108 17.33 -9.69 -4.48
C ILE A 108 17.26 -9.33 -2.99
N GLU A 109 18.31 -8.70 -2.47
CA GLU A 109 18.35 -8.22 -1.09
C GLU A 109 17.30 -7.12 -0.85
N ASP A 110 17.26 -6.09 -1.70
CA ASP A 110 16.29 -5.00 -1.58
C ASP A 110 14.85 -5.51 -1.74
N GLN A 111 14.62 -6.44 -2.66
CA GLN A 111 13.30 -7.07 -2.83
C GLN A 111 12.85 -7.76 -1.54
N ARG A 112 13.74 -8.54 -0.90
CA ARG A 112 13.43 -9.22 0.38
C ARG A 112 13.15 -8.23 1.49
N ILE A 113 13.96 -7.17 1.61
CA ILE A 113 13.75 -6.12 2.62
C ILE A 113 12.41 -5.41 2.36
N CYS A 114 12.13 -5.01 1.13
CA CYS A 114 10.89 -4.37 0.74
C CYS A 114 9.67 -5.23 1.10
N LEU A 115 9.69 -6.51 0.75
CA LEU A 115 8.58 -7.42 1.03
C LEU A 115 8.40 -7.64 2.54
N ALA A 116 9.47 -7.78 3.31
CA ALA A 116 9.40 -7.94 4.75
C ALA A 116 8.82 -6.68 5.43
N VAL A 117 9.31 -5.49 5.06
CA VAL A 117 8.82 -4.21 5.61
C VAL A 117 7.37 -3.96 5.20
N LEU A 118 7.02 -4.20 3.92
CA LEU A 118 5.65 -4.04 3.43
C LEU A 118 4.69 -5.00 4.11
N THR A 119 5.10 -6.25 4.34
CA THR A 119 4.33 -7.25 5.10
C THR A 119 4.02 -6.73 6.49
N GLN A 120 5.04 -6.29 7.23
CA GLN A 120 4.89 -5.74 8.58
C GLN A 120 4.02 -4.48 8.60
N PHE A 121 4.14 -3.64 7.57
CA PHE A 121 3.32 -2.44 7.43
C PHE A 121 1.84 -2.79 7.22
N CYS A 122 1.55 -3.78 6.36
CA CYS A 122 0.20 -4.29 6.18
C CYS A 122 -0.36 -4.96 7.44
N ASP A 123 0.45 -5.68 8.22
CA ASP A 123 0.03 -6.23 9.51
C ASP A 123 -0.39 -5.11 10.48
N SER A 124 0.36 -4.01 10.56
CA SER A 124 -0.03 -2.83 11.32
C SER A 124 -1.33 -2.19 10.79
N LEU A 125 -1.52 -2.10 9.47
CA LEU A 125 -2.76 -1.57 8.88
C LEU A 125 -3.98 -2.43 9.26
N VAL A 126 -3.86 -3.76 9.18
CA VAL A 126 -4.92 -4.70 9.60
C VAL A 126 -5.24 -4.51 11.08
N TRP A 127 -4.20 -4.43 11.92
CA TRP A 127 -4.36 -4.25 13.37
C TRP A 127 -5.15 -2.98 13.74
N TRP A 128 -4.84 -1.85 13.09
CA TRP A 128 -5.55 -0.59 13.30
C TRP A 128 -6.94 -0.57 12.66
N THR A 129 -7.11 -1.22 11.51
CA THR A 129 -8.41 -1.42 10.86
C THR A 129 -9.38 -2.08 11.83
N GLN A 130 -8.98 -3.18 12.46
CA GLN A 130 -9.81 -3.90 13.43
C GLN A 130 -10.20 -3.07 14.67
N ARG A 131 -9.41 -2.04 15.01
CA ARG A 131 -9.68 -1.14 16.16
C ARG A 131 -10.59 0.03 15.83
N TYR A 132 -10.48 0.54 14.60
CA TYR A 132 -11.20 1.74 14.18
C TYR A 132 -12.43 1.44 13.32
N LYS A 133 -12.63 0.17 12.95
CA LYS A 133 -13.85 -0.32 12.31
C LYS A 133 -15.08 0.08 13.11
N ASN A 134 -16.04 0.70 12.45
CA ASN A 134 -17.28 1.13 13.10
C ASN A 134 -18.22 -0.08 13.24
N ARG A 135 -19.08 -0.06 14.27
CA ARG A 135 -20.14 -1.07 14.41
C ARG A 135 -21.02 -1.03 13.16
N GLY A 136 -21.04 -2.13 12.40
CA GLY A 136 -21.83 -2.25 11.17
C GLY A 136 -21.04 -2.22 9.86
N ASP A 137 -19.73 -1.92 9.89
CA ASP A 137 -18.89 -2.12 8.71
C ASP A 137 -18.80 -3.63 8.41
N SER A 138 -19.25 -4.07 7.25
CA SER A 138 -18.99 -5.43 6.78
C SER A 138 -17.54 -5.55 6.31
N ASP A 139 -16.94 -6.73 6.48
CA ASP A 139 -15.69 -7.06 5.82
C ASP A 139 -15.99 -7.18 4.32
N GLY A 140 -15.94 -6.04 3.62
CA GLY A 140 -16.16 -6.01 2.18
C GLY A 140 -15.04 -6.75 1.47
N GLU A 141 -15.32 -7.99 1.06
CA GLU A 141 -14.56 -8.72 0.03
C GLU A 141 -14.78 -8.11 -1.36
#